data_AF-A0A537K3N7-F1
#
_entry.id   AF-A0A537K3N7-F1
#
_cell.length_a   1.000
_cell.length_b   1.000
_cell.length_c   1.000
_cell.angle_alpha   90.00
_cell.angle_beta   90.00
_cell.angle_gamma   90.00
#
_symmetry.space_group_name_H-M   'P 1'
#
loop_
_entity.id
_entity.type
_entity.pdbx_description
1 polymer ?
#
loop_
_entity_poly.entity_id
_entity_poly.type
_entity_poly.pdbx_seq_one_letter_code
_entity_poly.pdbx_strand_id
1 'polypeptide(L)'
;MRRRDRRVAGSRSGPRGRLQATPPGVGRDRLSAVARDVVACAACPRLRRYCAAVAARGKREFAGWRYWAKPVPGFGDPRAELLVVGLAPAAHGANRTGRMFTGDGSGTWLIRAMHRAGFANRPTSVRRGDGLRLHRAYITAAVRCAPPENKPAPVEMARCRPYLARELALLPRVRVIVALGRIGFEACRRLLAAQGADVRALRFAHGAACAPGPAFPTVIASYHPSRQNTNTGKLTEPMLDRVFEMARALVDGPVQERDAPARGGSGRRIGDV
;
A
#
# COMPACT_ATOMS: atom_id res chain seq x y z
N MET A 1 4.23 20.11 73.67
CA MET A 1 5.25 19.12 73.25
C MET A 1 4.60 18.11 72.31
N ARG A 2 4.95 18.22 71.01
CA ARG A 2 4.83 17.23 69.89
C ARG A 2 3.45 16.93 69.26
N ARG A 3 3.18 17.70 68.19
CA ARG A 3 2.38 17.34 67.00
C ARG A 3 2.96 16.08 66.33
N ARG A 4 2.13 15.17 65.82
CA ARG A 4 2.56 14.08 64.93
C ARG A 4 1.96 14.26 63.54
N ASP A 5 2.88 14.37 62.59
CA ASP A 5 2.68 14.67 61.18
C ASP A 5 2.01 13.54 60.39
N ARG A 6 1.15 13.96 59.44
CA ARG A 6 0.68 13.17 58.31
C ARG A 6 1.86 12.89 57.37
N ARG A 7 2.10 11.61 57.03
CA ARG A 7 2.97 11.22 55.90
C ARG A 7 2.11 10.65 54.77
N VAL A 8 2.13 11.35 53.64
CA VAL A 8 1.65 10.89 52.33
C VAL A 8 2.72 9.97 51.74
N ALA A 9 2.36 8.73 51.41
CA ALA A 9 3.26 7.79 50.73
C ALA A 9 3.21 8.03 49.22
N GLY A 10 4.35 8.42 48.66
CA GLY A 10 4.55 8.68 47.24
C GLY A 10 4.51 7.42 46.38
N SER A 11 3.94 7.57 45.18
CA SER A 11 3.89 6.57 44.12
C SER A 11 5.28 6.34 43.53
N ARG A 12 5.74 5.08 43.54
CA ARG A 12 6.98 4.66 42.88
C ARG A 12 6.69 4.37 41.41
N SER A 13 7.05 5.31 40.54
CA SER A 13 7.11 5.13 39.09
C SER A 13 8.33 4.26 38.74
N GLY A 14 8.09 3.00 38.35
CA GLY A 14 9.10 2.11 37.79
C GLY A 14 9.60 2.59 36.42
N PRO A 15 10.84 2.23 36.02
CA PRO A 15 11.43 2.71 34.79
C PRO A 15 10.69 2.10 33.58
N ARG A 16 10.09 2.98 32.76
CA ARG A 16 9.49 2.60 31.47
C ARG A 16 10.60 2.05 30.57
N GLY A 17 10.56 0.76 30.29
CA GLY A 17 11.47 0.09 29.37
C GLY A 17 11.45 0.78 28.01
N ARG A 18 12.60 1.33 27.61
CA ARG A 18 12.84 1.94 26.31
C ARG A 18 12.65 0.87 25.23
N LEU A 19 11.60 0.98 24.42
CA LEU A 19 11.38 0.14 23.24
C LEU A 19 12.64 0.20 22.35
N GLN A 20 13.30 -0.94 22.17
CA GLN A 20 14.49 -1.04 21.34
C GLN A 20 14.09 -0.80 19.87
N ALA A 21 14.77 0.16 19.22
CA ALA A 21 14.57 0.45 17.81
C ALA A 21 14.99 -0.76 16.95
N THR A 22 14.14 -1.16 16.00
CA THR A 22 14.47 -2.23 15.04
C THR A 22 15.74 -1.88 14.26
N PRO A 23 16.74 -2.78 14.17
CA PRO A 23 18.00 -2.48 13.51
C PRO A 23 17.79 -2.14 12.01
N PRO A 24 18.60 -1.21 11.46
CA PRO A 24 18.52 -0.83 10.05
C PRO A 24 18.84 -2.05 9.17
N GLY A 25 17.87 -2.48 8.35
CA GLY A 25 18.01 -3.61 7.41
C GLY A 25 16.83 -4.59 7.44
N VAL A 26 16.34 -4.91 8.64
CA VAL A 26 15.33 -5.97 8.85
C VAL A 26 14.04 -5.75 8.05
N GLY A 27 13.56 -4.50 7.95
CA GLY A 27 12.36 -4.17 7.17
C GLY A 27 12.53 -4.35 5.66
N ARG A 28 13.72 -4.00 5.14
CA ARG A 28 14.04 -4.15 3.71
C ARG A 28 14.14 -5.62 3.31
N ASP A 29 14.73 -6.45 4.17
CA ASP A 29 14.91 -7.88 3.90
C ASP A 29 13.57 -8.63 3.93
N ARG A 30 12.67 -8.26 4.85
CA ARG A 30 11.32 -8.83 4.95
C ARG A 30 10.43 -8.43 3.77
N LEU A 31 10.45 -7.17 3.34
CA LEU A 31 9.72 -6.75 2.12
C LEU A 31 10.28 -7.44 0.87
N SER A 32 11.60 -7.66 0.84
CA SER A 32 12.25 -8.44 -0.23
C SER A 32 11.81 -9.90 -0.24
N ALA A 33 11.55 -10.51 0.93
CA ALA A 33 10.95 -11.84 1.01
C ALA A 33 9.53 -11.88 0.46
N VAL A 34 8.66 -10.91 0.82
CA VAL A 34 7.31 -10.81 0.23
C VAL A 34 7.40 -10.63 -1.29
N ALA A 35 8.33 -9.80 -1.77
CA ALA A 35 8.54 -9.60 -3.19
C ALA A 35 8.92 -10.89 -3.91
N ARG A 36 9.83 -11.71 -3.33
CA ARG A 36 10.18 -13.03 -3.88
C ARG A 36 8.97 -13.95 -3.97
N ASP A 37 8.17 -14.03 -2.91
CA ASP A 37 6.96 -14.86 -2.87
C ASP A 37 5.92 -14.41 -3.90
N VAL A 38 5.76 -13.10 -4.08
CA VAL A 38 4.89 -12.54 -5.13
C VAL A 38 5.38 -13.00 -6.49
N VAL A 39 6.67 -12.82 -6.79
CA VAL A 39 7.24 -13.16 -8.11
C VAL A 39 7.16 -14.64 -8.44
N ALA A 40 7.26 -15.51 -7.42
CA ALA A 40 7.11 -16.96 -7.57
C ALA A 40 5.65 -17.43 -7.69
N CYS A 41 4.66 -16.57 -7.41
CA CYS A 41 3.26 -16.98 -7.32
C CYS A 41 2.69 -17.48 -8.65
N ALA A 42 2.06 -18.66 -8.61
CA ALA A 42 1.33 -19.27 -9.73
C ALA A 42 -0.16 -19.51 -9.43
N ALA A 43 -0.69 -19.00 -8.32
CA ALA A 43 -2.03 -19.34 -7.80
C ALA A 43 -3.21 -18.93 -8.71
N CYS A 44 -3.01 -18.12 -9.75
CA CYS A 44 -4.08 -17.64 -10.64
C CYS A 44 -3.80 -18.03 -12.11
N PRO A 45 -4.12 -19.26 -12.55
CA PRO A 45 -3.78 -19.75 -13.89
C PRO A 45 -4.25 -18.84 -15.03
N ARG A 46 -5.47 -18.28 -14.94
CA ARG A 46 -6.01 -17.33 -15.94
C ARG A 46 -5.11 -16.11 -16.12
N LEU A 47 -4.71 -15.48 -15.02
CA LEU A 47 -3.83 -14.31 -15.04
C LEU A 47 -2.42 -14.65 -15.53
N ARG A 48 -1.88 -15.80 -15.10
CA ARG A 48 -0.54 -16.24 -15.51
C ARG A 48 -0.48 -16.50 -17.02
N ARG A 49 -1.47 -17.22 -17.57
CA ARG A 49 -1.61 -17.46 -19.02
C ARG A 49 -1.76 -16.15 -19.79
N TYR A 50 -2.62 -15.25 -19.31
CA TYR A 50 -2.80 -13.94 -19.96
C TYR A 50 -1.51 -13.10 -19.96
N CYS A 51 -0.81 -12.99 -18.83
CA CYS A 51 0.44 -12.25 -18.73
C CYS A 51 1.50 -12.77 -19.70
N ALA A 52 1.62 -14.10 -19.82
CA ALA A 52 2.52 -14.76 -20.75
C ALA A 52 2.11 -14.55 -22.21
N ALA A 53 0.83 -14.67 -22.54
CA ALA A 53 0.31 -14.43 -23.89
C ALA A 53 0.54 -12.98 -24.35
N VAL A 54 0.31 -12.00 -23.46
CA VAL A 54 0.62 -10.58 -23.74
C VAL A 54 2.11 -10.38 -24.00
N ALA A 55 2.96 -11.04 -23.22
CA ALA A 55 4.41 -10.95 -23.38
C ALA A 55 4.89 -11.58 -24.70
N ALA A 56 4.33 -12.73 -25.09
CA ALA A 56 4.65 -13.43 -26.33
C ALA A 56 4.19 -12.64 -27.56
N ARG A 57 2.97 -12.07 -27.52
CA ARG A 57 2.44 -11.22 -28.60
C ARG A 57 3.17 -9.89 -28.71
N GLY A 58 3.56 -9.31 -27.57
CA GLY A 58 4.17 -7.99 -27.50
C GLY A 58 3.24 -6.86 -27.97
N LYS A 59 3.83 -5.68 -28.17
CA LYS A 59 3.19 -4.51 -28.78
C LYS A 59 4.24 -3.82 -29.65
N ARG A 60 3.87 -3.36 -30.85
CA ARG A 60 4.80 -2.73 -31.81
C ARG A 60 5.66 -1.61 -31.19
N GLU A 61 5.04 -0.76 -30.36
CA GLU A 61 5.71 0.32 -29.61
C GLU A 61 6.85 -0.18 -28.69
N PHE A 62 6.80 -1.44 -28.28
CA PHE A 62 7.77 -2.08 -27.39
C PHE A 62 8.49 -3.24 -28.07
N ALA A 63 8.67 -3.18 -29.40
CA ALA A 63 9.49 -4.14 -30.13
C ALA A 63 10.91 -4.20 -29.53
N GLY A 64 11.48 -5.40 -29.40
CA GLY A 64 12.80 -5.62 -28.78
C GLY A 64 12.82 -5.60 -27.24
N TRP A 65 11.72 -5.28 -26.56
CA TRP A 65 11.67 -5.33 -25.10
C TRP A 65 11.46 -6.75 -24.58
N ARG A 66 12.27 -7.16 -23.62
CA ARG A 66 12.00 -8.35 -22.81
C ARG A 66 10.95 -8.03 -21.74
N TYR A 67 9.78 -8.66 -21.85
CA TYR A 67 8.70 -8.48 -20.88
C TYR A 67 9.01 -9.18 -19.55
N TRP A 68 8.47 -8.62 -18.47
CA TRP A 68 8.52 -9.21 -17.14
C TRP A 68 7.67 -10.48 -17.03
N ALA A 69 6.41 -10.43 -17.48
CA ALA A 69 5.44 -11.54 -17.53
C ALA A 69 5.20 -12.32 -16.21
N LYS A 70 5.74 -11.84 -15.10
CA LYS A 70 5.61 -12.42 -13.74
C LYS A 70 4.69 -11.55 -12.88
N PRO A 71 4.21 -12.06 -11.74
CA PRO A 71 3.53 -11.19 -10.80
C PRO A 71 4.47 -10.06 -10.37
N VAL A 72 3.93 -8.87 -10.20
CA VAL A 72 4.68 -7.64 -9.92
C VAL A 72 4.61 -7.39 -8.41
N PRO A 73 5.75 -7.30 -7.71
CA PRO A 73 5.77 -6.92 -6.30
C PRO A 73 5.52 -5.42 -6.13
N GLY A 74 5.16 -5.01 -4.91
CA GLY A 74 5.20 -3.59 -4.57
C GLY A 74 6.63 -3.04 -4.60
N PHE A 75 6.77 -1.71 -4.62
CA PHE A 75 8.07 -1.06 -4.57
C PHE A 75 8.00 0.27 -3.83
N GLY A 76 9.10 0.67 -3.20
CA GLY A 76 9.22 1.96 -2.55
C GLY A 76 10.09 1.92 -1.31
N ASP A 77 9.84 2.89 -0.43
CA ASP A 77 10.56 3.07 0.82
C ASP A 77 10.09 2.04 1.87
N PRO A 78 10.98 1.22 2.47
CA PRO A 78 10.60 0.32 3.57
C PRO A 78 10.16 1.05 4.84
N ARG A 79 10.39 2.37 4.93
CA ARG A 79 9.91 3.26 6.00
C ARG A 79 8.73 4.13 5.56
N ALA A 80 8.00 3.71 4.52
CA ALA A 80 6.89 4.49 3.98
C ALA A 80 5.85 4.88 5.03
N GLU A 81 5.37 6.11 4.92
CA GLU A 81 4.27 6.68 5.67
C GLU A 81 3.01 6.79 4.79
N LEU A 82 3.20 6.85 3.47
CA LEU A 82 2.17 6.76 2.44
C LEU A 82 2.20 5.39 1.75
N LEU A 83 1.07 4.70 1.70
CA LEU A 83 0.86 3.53 0.85
C LEU A 83 -0.10 3.88 -0.29
N VAL A 84 0.32 3.66 -1.54
CA VAL A 84 -0.55 3.78 -2.72
C VAL A 84 -1.00 2.39 -3.14
N VAL A 85 -2.31 2.17 -3.24
CA VAL A 85 -2.89 0.89 -3.63
C VAL A 85 -3.67 1.02 -4.93
N GLY A 86 -3.11 0.46 -6.00
CA GLY A 86 -3.74 0.33 -7.30
C GLY A 86 -4.64 -0.89 -7.47
N LEU A 87 -5.20 -1.03 -8.67
CA LEU A 87 -5.98 -2.20 -9.08
C LEU A 87 -5.06 -3.40 -9.37
N ALA A 88 -4.28 -3.31 -10.45
CA ALA A 88 -3.37 -4.36 -10.93
C ALA A 88 -2.37 -3.79 -11.94
N PRO A 89 -1.30 -4.54 -12.29
CA PRO A 89 -0.44 -4.23 -13.43
C PRO A 89 -1.20 -4.06 -14.75
N ALA A 90 -0.85 -3.04 -15.54
CA ALA A 90 -1.30 -2.97 -16.94
C ALA A 90 -0.55 -3.99 -17.80
N ALA A 91 -1.24 -4.51 -18.83
CA ALA A 91 -0.74 -5.52 -19.76
C ALA A 91 0.61 -5.15 -20.42
N HIS A 92 0.78 -3.90 -20.83
CA HIS A 92 2.02 -3.38 -21.42
C HIS A 92 2.74 -2.34 -20.54
N GLY A 93 2.30 -2.18 -19.29
CA GLY A 93 2.96 -1.36 -18.28
C GLY A 93 3.79 -2.22 -17.35
N ALA A 94 3.34 -2.38 -16.11
CA ALA A 94 4.03 -3.18 -15.11
C ALA A 94 4.21 -4.68 -15.49
N ASN A 95 3.34 -5.28 -16.30
CA ASN A 95 3.57 -6.64 -16.83
C ASN A 95 4.73 -6.70 -17.85
N ARG A 96 5.07 -5.57 -18.48
CA ARG A 96 6.26 -5.43 -19.32
C ARG A 96 7.49 -5.06 -18.47
N THR A 97 7.36 -4.06 -17.60
CA THR A 97 8.50 -3.43 -16.92
C THR A 97 8.89 -4.12 -15.61
N GLY A 98 7.96 -4.84 -14.98
CA GLY A 98 8.17 -5.51 -13.69
C GLY A 98 8.27 -4.58 -12.48
N ARG A 99 7.77 -3.34 -12.58
CA ARG A 99 7.61 -2.38 -11.48
C ARG A 99 6.20 -1.80 -11.54
N MET A 100 5.51 -1.71 -10.40
CA MET A 100 4.14 -1.15 -10.36
C MET A 100 4.12 0.25 -10.97
N PHE A 101 3.04 0.60 -11.68
CA PHE A 101 2.83 1.93 -12.25
C PHE A 101 4.04 2.47 -13.05
N THR A 102 4.62 1.62 -13.91
CA THR A 102 5.82 1.94 -14.70
C THR A 102 5.62 1.54 -16.16
N GLY A 103 5.87 2.46 -17.08
CA GLY A 103 5.82 2.20 -18.53
C GLY A 103 4.41 2.22 -19.16
N ASP A 104 3.43 2.82 -18.50
CA ASP A 104 2.10 3.07 -19.04
C ASP A 104 1.60 4.48 -18.66
N GLY A 105 0.48 4.91 -19.25
CA GLY A 105 -0.07 6.25 -19.01
C GLY A 105 -0.52 6.49 -17.57
N SER A 106 -1.02 5.46 -16.88
CA SER A 106 -1.43 5.57 -15.49
C SER A 106 -0.25 5.77 -14.56
N GLY A 107 0.85 5.08 -14.82
CA GLY A 107 2.13 5.28 -14.14
C GLY A 107 2.68 6.68 -14.34
N THR A 108 2.64 7.21 -15.56
CA THR A 108 3.10 8.59 -15.84
C THR A 108 2.34 9.61 -14.99
N TRP A 109 1.01 9.54 -14.95
CA TRP A 109 0.19 10.44 -14.15
C TRP A 109 0.47 10.32 -12.65
N LEU A 110 0.50 9.09 -12.14
CA LEU A 110 0.74 8.82 -10.72
C LEU A 110 2.11 9.36 -10.28
N ILE A 111 3.18 9.04 -11.02
CA ILE A 111 4.53 9.39 -10.62
C ILE A 111 4.78 10.90 -10.73
N ARG A 112 4.15 11.59 -11.68
CA ARG A 112 4.17 13.07 -11.74
C ARG A 112 3.53 13.72 -10.52
N ALA A 113 2.33 13.27 -10.13
CA ALA A 113 1.65 13.80 -8.95
C ALA A 113 2.45 13.50 -7.67
N MET A 114 2.98 12.29 -7.53
CA MET A 114 3.85 11.93 -6.40
C MET A 114 5.14 12.73 -6.36
N HIS A 115 5.74 13.04 -7.52
CA HIS A 115 6.93 13.89 -7.61
C HIS A 115 6.63 15.32 -7.14
N ARG A 116 5.53 15.92 -7.62
CA ARG A 116 5.10 17.26 -7.19
C ARG A 116 4.84 17.33 -5.68
N ALA A 117 4.27 16.28 -5.09
CA ALA A 117 4.05 16.18 -3.64
C ALA A 117 5.29 15.74 -2.83
N GLY A 118 6.46 15.57 -3.47
CA GLY A 118 7.72 15.22 -2.81
C GLY A 118 7.84 13.77 -2.34
N PHE A 119 7.03 12.84 -2.88
CA PHE A 119 7.09 11.40 -2.60
C PHE A 119 7.94 10.61 -3.60
N ALA A 120 8.39 11.24 -4.70
CA ALA A 120 9.26 10.64 -5.71
C ALA A 120 10.39 11.60 -6.08
N ASN A 121 11.57 11.05 -6.40
CA ASN A 121 12.76 11.86 -6.76
C ASN A 121 12.78 12.35 -8.21
N ARG A 122 11.86 11.89 -9.06
CA ARG A 122 11.73 12.31 -10.46
C ARG A 122 10.30 12.10 -10.97
N PRO A 123 9.88 12.83 -12.02
CA PRO A 123 8.52 12.77 -12.53
C PRO A 123 8.27 11.62 -13.51
N THR A 124 9.27 10.77 -13.79
CA THR A 124 9.18 9.71 -14.82
C THR A 124 9.47 8.32 -14.27
N SER A 125 8.82 7.32 -14.89
CA SER A 125 8.95 5.91 -14.57
C SER A 125 8.77 5.08 -15.85
N VAL A 126 9.88 4.82 -16.54
CA VAL A 126 9.89 4.24 -17.89
C VAL A 126 10.22 2.75 -17.85
N ARG A 127 11.21 2.35 -17.06
CA ARG A 127 11.66 0.96 -16.94
C ARG A 127 12.16 0.66 -15.53
N ARG A 128 12.18 -0.61 -15.16
CA ARG A 128 12.85 -1.02 -13.92
C ARG A 128 14.33 -0.66 -14.01
N GLY A 129 14.85 0.00 -12.98
CA GLY A 129 16.26 0.43 -12.93
C GLY A 129 16.54 1.81 -13.54
N ASP A 130 15.52 2.60 -13.90
CA ASP A 130 15.67 3.98 -14.39
C ASP A 130 16.00 5.03 -13.32
N GLY A 131 16.39 4.62 -12.11
CA GLY A 131 16.75 5.52 -11.01
C GLY A 131 15.58 6.19 -10.28
N LEU A 132 14.33 5.87 -10.60
CA LEU A 132 13.18 6.28 -9.78
C LEU A 132 13.30 5.69 -8.37
N ARG A 133 13.19 6.55 -7.37
CA ARG A 133 13.10 6.23 -5.95
C ARG A 133 11.90 6.94 -5.35
N LEU A 134 11.21 6.24 -4.46
CA LEU A 134 10.15 6.81 -3.65
C LEU A 134 10.71 7.18 -2.27
N HIS A 135 10.21 8.26 -1.71
CA HIS A 135 10.58 8.78 -0.39
C HIS A 135 9.34 8.77 0.48
N ARG A 136 9.39 8.11 1.65
CA ARG A 136 8.24 8.00 2.57
C ARG A 136 6.99 7.39 1.92
N ALA A 137 7.12 6.75 0.75
CA ALA A 137 6.02 6.19 0.00
C ALA A 137 6.32 4.79 -0.52
N TYR A 138 5.29 3.96 -0.58
CA TYR A 138 5.32 2.62 -1.15
C TYR A 138 4.13 2.43 -2.09
N ILE A 139 4.34 1.83 -3.26
CA ILE A 139 3.31 1.59 -4.26
C ILE A 139 3.09 0.09 -4.40
N THR A 140 1.83 -0.33 -4.34
CA THR A 140 1.40 -1.72 -4.54
C THR A 140 0.05 -1.78 -5.27
N ALA A 141 -0.54 -2.97 -5.37
CA ALA A 141 -1.84 -3.18 -5.99
C ALA A 141 -2.62 -4.33 -5.31
N ALA A 142 -3.95 -4.28 -5.48
CA ALA A 142 -4.87 -5.32 -5.03
C ALA A 142 -4.57 -6.69 -5.68
N VAL A 143 -4.18 -6.70 -6.95
CA VAL A 143 -3.81 -7.90 -7.71
C VAL A 143 -2.42 -7.74 -8.32
N ARG A 144 -1.62 -8.81 -8.33
CA ARG A 144 -0.19 -8.76 -8.71
C ARG A 144 0.09 -9.15 -10.16
N CYS A 145 -0.88 -9.67 -10.89
CA CYS A 145 -0.75 -9.98 -12.31
C CYS A 145 -1.67 -9.09 -13.13
N ALA A 146 -1.32 -8.82 -14.40
CA ALA A 146 -2.23 -8.12 -15.30
C ALA A 146 -3.47 -8.98 -15.57
N PRO A 147 -4.68 -8.48 -15.34
CA PRO A 147 -5.90 -9.15 -15.74
C PRO A 147 -6.31 -8.76 -17.17
N PRO A 148 -6.93 -9.68 -17.93
CA PRO A 148 -7.69 -9.34 -19.14
C PRO A 148 -8.63 -8.16 -18.86
N GLU A 149 -8.66 -7.19 -19.77
CA GLU A 149 -9.50 -5.99 -19.68
C GLU A 149 -9.36 -5.16 -18.38
N ASN A 150 -8.28 -5.38 -17.61
CA ASN A 150 -8.13 -4.84 -16.26
C ASN A 150 -9.25 -5.26 -15.28
N LYS A 151 -9.84 -6.44 -15.50
CA LYS A 151 -10.93 -7.01 -14.67
C LYS A 151 -10.45 -8.30 -13.97
N PRO A 152 -9.94 -8.20 -12.73
CA PRO A 152 -9.64 -9.38 -11.93
C PRO A 152 -10.94 -10.01 -11.39
N ALA A 153 -10.98 -11.33 -11.30
CA ALA A 153 -12.07 -12.06 -10.68
C ALA A 153 -12.00 -11.97 -9.13
N PRO A 154 -13.13 -12.11 -8.42
CA PRO A 154 -13.14 -12.12 -6.95
C PRO A 154 -12.16 -13.10 -6.31
N VAL A 155 -12.05 -14.32 -6.86
CA VAL A 155 -11.11 -15.34 -6.39
C VAL A 155 -9.64 -14.91 -6.58
N GLU A 156 -9.32 -14.17 -7.63
CA GLU A 156 -7.95 -13.70 -7.90
C GLU A 156 -7.56 -12.58 -6.93
N MET A 157 -8.51 -11.69 -6.60
CA MET A 157 -8.32 -10.69 -5.55
C MET A 157 -8.14 -11.35 -4.18
N ALA A 158 -8.96 -12.35 -3.85
CA ALA A 158 -8.84 -13.09 -2.60
C ALA A 158 -7.47 -13.77 -2.45
N ARG A 159 -6.96 -14.39 -3.54
CA ARG A 159 -5.62 -15.01 -3.58
C ARG A 159 -4.48 -13.99 -3.45
N CYS A 160 -4.65 -12.75 -3.92
CA CYS A 160 -3.62 -11.71 -3.80
C CYS A 160 -3.65 -10.96 -2.45
N ARG A 161 -4.78 -10.96 -1.74
CA ARG A 161 -4.95 -10.24 -0.46
C ARG A 161 -3.88 -10.56 0.59
N PRO A 162 -3.42 -11.82 0.79
CA PRO A 162 -2.37 -12.12 1.74
C PRO A 162 -1.06 -11.35 1.48
N TYR A 163 -0.70 -11.09 0.22
CA TYR A 163 0.49 -10.29 -0.09
C TYR A 163 0.32 -8.83 0.31
N LEU A 164 -0.84 -8.24 0.06
CA LEU A 164 -1.14 -6.86 0.48
C LEU A 164 -1.14 -6.74 2.02
N ALA A 165 -1.70 -7.73 2.72
CA ALA A 165 -1.69 -7.78 4.18
C ALA A 165 -0.26 -7.85 4.74
N ARG A 166 0.59 -8.72 4.16
CA ARG A 166 2.00 -8.85 4.56
C ARG A 166 2.81 -7.58 4.28
N GLU A 167 2.60 -6.93 3.14
CA GLU A 167 3.25 -5.64 2.85
C GLU A 167 2.85 -4.57 3.86
N LEU A 168 1.54 -4.39 4.13
CA LEU A 168 1.08 -3.40 5.10
C LEU A 168 1.61 -3.68 6.52
N ALA A 169 1.63 -4.95 6.95
CA ALA A 169 2.18 -5.33 8.25
C ALA A 169 3.68 -5.03 8.38
N LEU A 170 4.43 -5.06 7.28
CA LEU A 170 5.85 -4.72 7.23
C LEU A 170 6.14 -3.24 7.04
N LEU A 171 5.09 -2.42 6.89
CA LEU A 171 5.17 -0.96 6.75
C LEU A 171 4.49 -0.26 7.94
N PRO A 172 5.04 -0.40 9.17
CA PRO A 172 4.37 0.04 10.40
C PRO A 172 4.18 1.56 10.50
N ARG A 173 4.95 2.34 9.71
CA ARG A 173 4.86 3.80 9.65
C ARG A 173 3.75 4.30 8.73
N VAL A 174 3.11 3.42 7.96
CA VAL A 174 2.00 3.80 7.08
C VAL A 174 0.88 4.38 7.91
N ARG A 175 0.58 5.65 7.63
CA ARG A 175 -0.45 6.45 8.27
C ARG A 175 -1.47 6.99 7.28
N VAL A 176 -1.14 6.99 5.99
CA VAL A 176 -2.06 7.32 4.90
C VAL A 176 -2.05 6.22 3.84
N ILE A 177 -3.24 5.83 3.38
CA ILE A 177 -3.43 4.98 2.21
C ILE A 177 -4.14 5.79 1.13
N VAL A 178 -3.52 5.96 -0.04
CA VAL A 178 -4.20 6.47 -1.25
C VAL A 178 -4.67 5.28 -2.07
N ALA A 179 -5.99 5.07 -2.12
CA ALA A 179 -6.60 3.98 -2.85
C ALA A 179 -7.10 4.44 -4.22
N LEU A 180 -6.51 3.89 -5.28
CA LEU A 180 -6.76 4.31 -6.66
C LEU A 180 -7.86 3.46 -7.31
N GLY A 181 -9.00 4.09 -7.60
CA GLY A 181 -10.18 3.47 -8.18
C GLY A 181 -10.97 2.60 -7.20
N ARG A 182 -12.18 2.20 -7.62
CA ARG A 182 -13.12 1.42 -6.81
C ARG A 182 -12.51 0.11 -6.30
N ILE A 183 -11.76 -0.59 -7.14
CA ILE A 183 -11.15 -1.88 -6.80
C ILE A 183 -10.01 -1.72 -5.79
N GLY A 184 -9.11 -0.75 -6.00
CA GLY A 184 -8.05 -0.44 -5.03
C GLY A 184 -8.63 -0.06 -3.66
N PHE A 185 -9.68 0.77 -3.67
CA PHE A 185 -10.42 1.15 -2.48
C PHE A 185 -11.06 -0.04 -1.76
N GLU A 186 -11.80 -0.89 -2.48
CA GLU A 186 -12.45 -2.06 -1.89
C GLU A 186 -11.43 -3.07 -1.33
N ALA A 187 -10.27 -3.22 -1.96
CA ALA A 187 -9.19 -4.04 -1.44
C ALA A 187 -8.66 -3.51 -0.10
N CYS A 188 -8.47 -2.18 0.02
CA CYS A 188 -8.09 -1.54 1.28
C CYS A 188 -9.18 -1.72 2.34
N ARG A 189 -10.44 -1.45 2.00
CA ARG A 189 -11.59 -1.59 2.89
C ARG A 189 -11.70 -3.01 3.45
N ARG A 190 -11.60 -4.03 2.60
CA ARG A 190 -11.62 -5.44 3.01
C ARG A 190 -10.44 -5.83 3.88
N LEU A 191 -9.25 -5.33 3.57
CA LEU A 191 -8.05 -5.60 4.36
C LEU A 191 -8.19 -5.01 5.77
N LEU A 192 -8.59 -3.75 5.87
CA LEU A 192 -8.76 -3.07 7.15
C LEU A 192 -9.89 -3.69 7.99
N ALA A 193 -11.00 -4.08 7.36
CA ALA A 193 -12.08 -4.81 8.04
C ALA A 193 -11.57 -6.15 8.60
N ALA A 194 -10.76 -6.90 7.85
CA ALA A 194 -10.16 -8.14 8.32
C ALA A 194 -9.13 -7.94 9.45
N GLN A 195 -8.66 -6.71 9.65
CA GLN A 195 -7.80 -6.30 10.76
C GLN A 195 -8.58 -5.67 11.92
N GLY A 196 -9.92 -5.66 11.86
CA GLY A 196 -10.79 -5.18 12.94
C GLY A 196 -11.17 -3.70 12.87
N ALA A 197 -10.89 -3.00 11.76
CA ALA A 197 -11.30 -1.61 11.58
C ALA A 197 -12.82 -1.48 11.35
N ASP A 198 -13.46 -0.44 11.90
CA ASP A 198 -14.82 -0.07 11.49
C ASP A 198 -14.75 0.64 10.13
N VAL A 199 -15.20 -0.07 9.10
CA VAL A 199 -15.15 0.40 7.72
C VAL A 199 -16.48 0.96 7.20
N ARG A 200 -17.49 1.15 8.06
CA ARG A 200 -18.82 1.65 7.64
C ARG A 200 -18.76 3.07 7.09
N ALA A 201 -17.87 3.90 7.64
CA ALA A 201 -17.64 5.27 7.21
C ALA A 201 -16.79 5.37 5.92
N LEU A 202 -16.09 4.30 5.52
CA LEU A 202 -15.28 4.29 4.30
C LEU A 202 -16.19 4.25 3.06
N ARG A 203 -16.30 5.38 2.36
CA ARG A 203 -17.04 5.51 1.09
C ARG A 203 -16.10 5.87 -0.07
N PHE A 204 -16.37 5.30 -1.24
CA PHE A 204 -15.61 5.63 -2.44
C PHE A 204 -16.18 6.89 -3.10
N ALA A 205 -15.48 8.01 -2.94
CA ALA A 205 -15.65 9.23 -3.71
C ALA A 205 -14.27 9.88 -3.90
N HIS A 206 -14.00 10.46 -5.07
CA HIS A 206 -12.69 11.07 -5.30
C HIS A 206 -12.45 12.22 -4.32
N GLY A 207 -11.29 12.21 -3.66
CA GLY A 207 -10.93 13.19 -2.64
C GLY A 207 -11.49 12.88 -1.24
N ALA A 208 -12.34 11.86 -1.08
CA ALA A 208 -12.83 11.49 0.24
C ALA A 208 -11.71 10.88 1.09
N ALA A 209 -11.50 11.44 2.28
CA ALA A 209 -10.54 10.95 3.26
C ALA A 209 -11.29 10.53 4.53
N CYS A 210 -10.98 9.35 5.06
CA CYS A 210 -11.60 8.86 6.29
C CYS A 210 -10.62 7.99 7.07
N ALA A 211 -10.49 8.27 8.36
CA ALA A 211 -9.75 7.44 9.30
C ALA A 211 -10.72 6.46 9.97
N PRO A 212 -10.54 5.13 9.81
CA PRO A 212 -11.45 4.15 10.41
C PRO A 212 -11.13 3.85 11.90
N GLY A 213 -10.29 4.68 12.53
CA GLY A 213 -9.91 4.62 13.94
C GLY A 213 -8.45 5.03 14.16
N PRO A 214 -8.06 5.36 15.40
CA PRO A 214 -6.70 5.83 15.72
C PRO A 214 -5.61 4.79 15.43
N ALA A 215 -5.96 3.49 15.50
CA ALA A 215 -5.05 2.40 15.20
C ALA A 215 -4.84 2.17 13.69
N PHE A 216 -5.58 2.84 12.79
CA PHE A 216 -5.58 2.55 11.35
C PHE A 216 -5.16 3.76 10.51
N PRO A 217 -4.57 3.54 9.32
CA PRO A 217 -4.22 4.64 8.42
C PRO A 217 -5.46 5.36 7.91
N THR A 218 -5.37 6.68 7.71
CA THR A 218 -6.38 7.43 6.96
C THR A 218 -6.41 6.93 5.52
N VAL A 219 -7.60 6.60 5.02
CA VAL A 219 -7.79 6.15 3.63
C VAL A 219 -8.32 7.33 2.81
N ILE A 220 -7.56 7.70 1.78
CA ILE A 220 -7.97 8.66 0.75
C ILE A 220 -8.42 7.87 -0.48
N ALA A 221 -9.67 8.05 -0.89
CA ALA A 221 -10.19 7.50 -2.13
C ALA A 221 -9.90 8.46 -3.30
N SER A 222 -9.43 7.92 -4.42
CA SER A 222 -9.25 8.69 -5.65
C SER A 222 -9.76 7.92 -6.86
N TYR A 223 -10.21 8.62 -7.90
CA TYR A 223 -10.35 7.98 -9.20
C TYR A 223 -9.00 7.47 -9.69
N HIS A 224 -9.01 6.33 -10.39
CA HIS A 224 -7.79 5.77 -10.95
C HIS A 224 -7.31 6.66 -12.11
N PRO A 225 -6.00 6.92 -12.27
CA PRO A 225 -5.46 7.65 -13.42
C PRO A 225 -5.41 6.78 -14.68
N SER A 226 -6.48 6.05 -14.99
CA SER A 226 -6.60 5.30 -16.24
C SER A 226 -6.80 6.26 -17.41
N ARG A 227 -6.36 5.87 -18.61
CA ARG A 227 -6.64 6.64 -19.84
C ARG A 227 -8.12 6.96 -20.00
N GLN A 228 -9.00 6.05 -19.59
CA GLN A 228 -10.45 6.28 -19.59
C GLN A 228 -10.85 7.46 -18.72
N ASN A 229 -10.30 7.62 -17.51
CA ASN A 229 -10.65 8.74 -16.64
C ASN A 229 -9.92 10.03 -17.03
N THR A 230 -8.67 9.93 -17.48
CA THR A 230 -7.86 11.12 -17.81
C THR A 230 -8.26 11.73 -19.15
N ASN A 231 -8.55 10.92 -20.17
CA ASN A 231 -8.91 11.42 -21.49
C ASN A 231 -10.33 11.99 -21.52
N THR A 232 -11.21 11.58 -20.60
CA THR A 232 -12.59 12.08 -20.49
C THR A 232 -12.74 13.26 -19.53
N GLY A 233 -11.65 13.70 -18.88
CA GLY A 233 -11.70 14.76 -17.88
C GLY A 233 -12.31 14.34 -16.53
N LYS A 234 -12.77 13.08 -16.38
CA LYS A 234 -13.27 12.55 -15.10
C LYS A 234 -12.22 12.62 -13.98
N LEU A 235 -10.94 12.55 -14.33
CA LEU A 235 -9.84 12.90 -13.46
C LEU A 235 -8.89 13.84 -14.20
N THR A 236 -8.64 15.02 -13.63
CA THR A 236 -7.66 15.98 -14.13
C THR A 236 -6.36 15.94 -13.32
N GLU A 237 -5.26 16.47 -13.84
CA GLU A 237 -3.99 16.52 -13.09
C GLU A 237 -4.15 17.30 -11.77
N PRO A 238 -4.78 18.50 -11.74
CA PRO A 238 -5.00 19.22 -10.48
C PRO A 238 -5.82 18.44 -9.45
N MET A 239 -6.79 17.64 -9.89
CA MET A 239 -7.56 16.77 -9.00
C MET A 239 -6.68 15.69 -8.37
N LEU A 240 -5.79 15.06 -9.14
CA LEU A 240 -4.86 14.07 -8.61
C LEU A 240 -3.80 14.71 -7.72
N ASP A 241 -3.33 15.90 -8.04
CA ASP A 241 -2.37 16.66 -7.24
C ASP A 241 -2.93 16.97 -5.85
N ARG A 242 -4.16 17.47 -5.77
CA ARG A 242 -4.86 17.72 -4.49
C ARG A 242 -4.95 16.47 -3.61
N VAL A 243 -5.12 15.28 -4.19
CA VAL A 243 -5.10 14.02 -3.45
C VAL A 243 -3.73 13.78 -2.80
N PHE A 244 -2.64 14.03 -3.52
CA PHE A 244 -1.28 13.83 -3.00
C PHE A 244 -0.81 14.97 -2.08
N GLU A 245 -1.29 16.20 -2.28
CA GLU A 245 -1.13 17.31 -1.34
C GLU A 245 -1.81 17.01 -0.01
N MET A 246 -3.06 16.52 -0.03
CA MET A 246 -3.76 16.06 1.18
C MET A 246 -3.01 14.90 1.85
N ALA A 247 -2.53 13.93 1.07
CA ALA A 247 -1.72 12.85 1.60
C ALA A 247 -0.44 13.37 2.26
N ARG A 248 0.20 14.39 1.67
CA ARG A 248 1.39 15.04 2.21
C ARG A 248 1.10 15.74 3.53
N ALA A 249 0.03 16.53 3.60
CA ALA A 249 -0.39 17.22 4.81
C ALA A 249 -0.67 16.24 5.96
N LEU A 250 -1.34 15.12 5.69
CA LEU A 250 -1.61 14.08 6.69
C LEU A 250 -0.34 13.33 7.14
N VAL A 251 0.61 13.15 6.22
CA VAL A 251 1.90 12.53 6.50
C VAL A 251 2.79 13.45 7.36
N ASP A 252 2.76 14.76 7.12
CA ASP A 252 3.52 15.77 7.86
C ASP A 252 2.85 16.21 9.17
N GLY A 253 1.54 15.96 9.32
CA GLY A 253 0.79 16.27 10.54
C GLY A 253 1.23 15.47 11.77
N PRO A 254 0.80 15.87 12.98
CA PRO A 254 1.23 15.24 14.23
C PRO A 254 0.95 13.73 14.24
N VAL A 255 1.89 12.94 14.78
CA VAL A 255 1.71 11.49 14.95
C VAL A 255 0.74 11.24 16.09
N GLN A 256 -0.46 10.76 15.78
CA GLN A 256 -1.30 10.15 16.79
C GLN A 256 -0.70 8.77 17.11
N GLU A 257 -0.35 8.54 18.38
CA GLU A 257 0.20 7.28 18.82
C GLU A 257 -0.79 6.15 18.50
N ARG A 258 -0.34 5.18 17.70
CA ARG A 258 -1.11 3.97 17.39
C ARG A 258 -0.83 3.01 18.53
N ASP A 259 -1.78 2.83 19.43
CA ASP A 259 -1.67 1.77 20.43
C ASP A 259 -1.47 0.43 19.71
N ALA A 260 -0.38 -0.25 20.01
CA ALA A 260 -0.11 -1.57 19.48
C ALA A 260 -1.27 -2.51 19.91
N PRO A 261 -1.78 -3.37 19.02
CA PRO A 261 -2.79 -4.33 19.42
C PRO A 261 -2.21 -5.18 20.57
N ALA A 262 -2.93 -5.21 21.69
CA ALA A 262 -2.57 -6.00 22.85
C ALA A 262 -2.27 -7.43 22.40
N ARG A 263 -1.08 -7.94 22.72
CA ARG A 263 -0.75 -9.36 22.51
C ARG A 263 -1.77 -10.15 23.34
N GLY A 264 -2.68 -10.85 22.66
CA GLY A 264 -3.74 -11.63 23.29
C GLY A 264 -3.17 -12.55 24.37
N GLY A 265 -3.65 -12.35 25.60
CA GLY A 265 -3.30 -13.13 26.76
C GLY A 265 -3.85 -14.56 26.69
N SER A 266 -2.94 -15.50 26.90
CA SER A 266 -3.07 -16.81 27.55
C SER A 266 -4.45 -17.46 27.66
N GLY A 267 -4.59 -18.58 26.96
CA GLY A 267 -5.00 -19.88 27.51
C GLY A 267 -6.17 -19.93 28.48
N ARG A 268 -7.35 -20.32 27.98
CA ARG A 268 -8.29 -21.10 28.79
C ARG A 268 -8.05 -22.59 28.51
N ARG A 269 -7.58 -23.28 29.54
CA ARG A 269 -7.67 -24.75 29.65
C ARG A 269 -9.15 -25.12 29.62
N ILE A 270 -9.50 -26.03 28.72
CA ILE A 270 -10.76 -26.77 28.78
C ILE A 270 -10.52 -27.85 29.83
N GLY A 271 -11.27 -27.77 30.92
CA GLY A 271 -11.35 -28.81 31.95
C GLY A 271 -12.45 -29.80 31.60
N ASP A 272 -12.24 -31.02 32.09
CA ASP A 272 -13.06 -32.23 31.96
C ASP A 272 -14.53 -32.03 32.37
N VAL A 273 -15.47 -32.51 31.55
CA VAL A 273 -16.60 -33.42 31.85
C VAL A 273 -16.99 -34.13 30.56
#